data_AF-A0A9X2WL84-F1
#
_entry.id   AF-A0A9X2WL84-F1
#
_cell.length_a   1.000
_cell.length_b   1.000
_cell.length_c   1.000
_cell.angle_alpha   90.00
_cell.angle_beta   90.00
_cell.angle_gamma   90.00
#
_symmetry.space_group_name_H-M   'P 1'
#
loop_
_entity.id
_entity.type
_entity.pdbx_description
1 polymer ?
#
loop_
_entity_poly.entity_id
_entity_poly.type
_entity_poly.pdbx_seq_one_letter_code
_entity_poly.pdbx_strand_id
1 'polypeptide(L)'
;MSHLSYMEKLLDGIEVEWKLLEQLVVDKFWIMPATPKFNEGETIPYITSKNIKGGHISFDKTKFISREDYIELSRNRPILAGDFLISMIGTIGEVAVVKESDLAFYGQNMYLIRLDETVIMSRYFWHFFDSPRMKSHFQAVKNNSGQGYLKANNIDKLEIPIPCPNNPEKSLAIQAEIVRILDAFTAMTAELTAELTAELNMRKKQYNYYRDQLLSFEEGDVEWKALGKIAEIKTGQKPSEILDTEAEFDYINAGTTRSGYCALSNCEGDTVTTPSRGQGGIGFVGYQNKPFWLGPLCYKIRSIDNKALINKYLFYILQSNNQLLLGLKKEGGVPAVNKSDLAKLEVPVPSIKKQERIVAILDKFDTLTCSIKEGLPREIELRQKQYEYYRDLLLSFPKSEEVTA
;
A
#
# COMPACT_ATOMS: atom_id res chain seq x y z
N MET A 1 12.59 13.78 -21.90
CA MET A 1 13.52 13.21 -22.89
C MET A 1 15.00 13.59 -22.67
N SER A 2 15.39 14.23 -21.55
CA SER A 2 16.80 14.60 -21.28
C SER A 2 17.56 13.67 -20.32
N HIS A 3 16.87 12.94 -19.42
CA HIS A 3 17.52 12.14 -18.38
C HIS A 3 18.02 10.75 -18.84
N LEU A 4 17.33 10.10 -19.79
CA LEU A 4 17.77 8.80 -20.35
C LEU A 4 19.15 8.92 -21.00
N SER A 5 19.37 9.96 -21.83
CA SER A 5 20.66 10.24 -22.44
C SER A 5 21.77 10.54 -21.42
N TYR A 6 21.44 11.12 -20.27
CA TYR A 6 22.42 11.41 -19.22
C TYR A 6 22.82 10.13 -18.47
N MET A 7 21.85 9.28 -18.15
CA MET A 7 22.12 8.00 -17.49
C MET A 7 22.86 7.02 -18.38
N GLU A 8 22.48 6.93 -19.66
CA GLU A 8 23.23 6.15 -20.64
C GLU A 8 24.66 6.67 -20.72
N LYS A 9 24.89 7.98 -20.82
CA LYS A 9 26.26 8.55 -20.80
C LYS A 9 27.00 8.34 -19.47
N LEU A 10 26.30 8.31 -18.34
CA LEU A 10 26.90 8.07 -17.03
C LEU A 10 27.38 6.63 -16.92
N LEU A 11 26.69 5.68 -17.55
CA LEU A 11 26.96 4.24 -17.42
C LEU A 11 27.72 3.66 -18.63
N ASP A 12 27.70 4.34 -19.77
CA ASP A 12 28.32 3.91 -21.02
C ASP A 12 29.85 3.87 -20.91
N GLY A 13 30.44 2.75 -21.33
CA GLY A 13 31.88 2.51 -21.27
C GLY A 13 32.48 2.37 -19.87
N ILE A 14 31.66 2.28 -18.80
CA ILE A 14 32.15 2.04 -17.44
C ILE A 14 32.36 0.55 -17.21
N GLU A 15 33.60 0.17 -16.87
CA GLU A 15 33.91 -1.16 -16.36
C GLU A 15 33.24 -1.38 -14.99
N VAL A 16 32.55 -2.49 -14.81
CA VAL A 16 31.85 -2.84 -13.56
C VAL A 16 32.24 -4.25 -13.16
N GLU A 17 32.59 -4.41 -11.89
CA GLU A 17 32.82 -5.71 -11.28
C GLU A 17 31.75 -5.98 -10.22
N TRP A 18 31.16 -7.17 -10.25
CA TRP A 18 30.22 -7.63 -9.23
C TRP A 18 30.98 -8.29 -8.09
N LYS A 19 31.11 -7.60 -6.97
CA LYS A 19 31.84 -8.10 -5.78
C LYS A 19 30.88 -8.67 -4.75
N LEU A 20 31.30 -9.70 -4.03
CA LEU A 20 30.52 -10.23 -2.92
C LEU A 20 30.52 -9.22 -1.77
N LEU A 21 29.39 -9.04 -1.09
CA LEU A 21 29.28 -8.12 0.04
C LEU A 21 30.33 -8.40 1.11
N GLU A 22 30.68 -9.65 1.34
CA GLU A 22 31.73 -9.99 2.30
C GLU A 22 33.14 -9.45 1.97
N GLN A 23 33.38 -9.06 0.72
CA GLN A 23 34.62 -8.42 0.26
C GLN A 23 34.58 -6.89 0.41
N LEU A 24 33.41 -6.33 0.77
CA LEU A 24 33.15 -4.88 0.84
C LEU A 24 32.92 -4.40 2.27
N VAL A 25 33.23 -5.23 3.26
CA VAL A 25 32.99 -4.96 4.69
C VAL A 25 34.29 -5.07 5.48
N VAL A 26 34.43 -4.18 6.47
CA VAL A 26 35.50 -4.20 7.47
C VAL A 26 35.18 -5.19 8.60
N ASP A 27 33.90 -5.30 8.97
CA ASP A 27 33.44 -6.17 10.04
C ASP A 27 32.00 -6.64 9.79
N LYS A 28 31.67 -7.82 10.29
CA LYS A 28 30.32 -8.40 10.18
C LYS A 28 30.09 -9.45 11.26
N PHE A 29 28.92 -9.40 11.91
CA PHE A 29 28.58 -10.41 12.92
C PHE A 29 27.09 -10.47 13.22
N TRP A 30 26.69 -11.59 13.81
CA TRP A 30 25.34 -11.77 14.35
C TRP A 30 25.20 -11.04 15.67
N ILE A 31 24.16 -10.22 15.76
CA ILE A 31 23.67 -9.67 17.01
C ILE A 31 22.61 -10.65 17.52
N MET A 32 23.05 -11.63 18.31
CA MET A 32 22.20 -12.62 18.95
C MET A 32 22.88 -13.12 20.24
N PRO A 33 22.98 -12.26 21.27
CA PRO A 33 23.53 -12.68 22.55
C PRO A 33 22.56 -13.60 23.31
N ALA A 34 23.03 -14.19 24.41
CA ALA A 34 22.11 -14.71 25.42
C ALA A 34 21.22 -13.57 25.93
N THR A 35 19.93 -13.86 26.15
CA THR A 35 18.98 -12.83 26.58
C THR A 35 19.40 -12.25 27.93
N PRO A 36 19.68 -10.93 28.02
CA PRO A 36 20.11 -10.29 29.26
C PRO A 36 18.93 -10.09 30.23
N LYS A 37 19.24 -9.61 31.45
CA LYS A 37 18.19 -9.24 32.41
C LYS A 37 17.62 -7.88 32.03
N PHE A 38 16.30 -7.80 31.95
CA PHE A 38 15.60 -6.55 31.67
C PHE A 38 15.18 -5.87 32.95
N ASN A 39 15.36 -4.55 33.01
CA ASN A 39 14.98 -3.72 34.15
C ASN A 39 14.43 -2.38 33.67
N GLU A 40 13.22 -2.01 34.13
CA GLU A 40 12.56 -0.76 33.73
C GLU A 40 13.20 0.51 34.30
N GLY A 41 14.08 0.38 35.31
CA GLY A 41 14.83 1.51 35.87
C GLY A 41 16.11 1.88 35.10
N GLU A 42 16.48 1.10 34.08
CA GLU A 42 17.68 1.32 33.27
C GLU A 42 17.39 2.18 32.04
N THR A 43 18.44 2.70 31.40
CA THR A 43 18.30 3.62 30.27
C THR A 43 18.82 3.10 28.94
N ILE A 44 19.52 1.96 28.90
CA ILE A 44 20.11 1.42 27.66
C ILE A 44 19.07 0.57 26.92
N PRO A 45 18.61 0.98 25.72
CA PRO A 45 17.59 0.23 24.99
C PRO A 45 18.11 -1.12 24.50
N TYR A 46 17.25 -2.13 24.58
CA TYR A 46 17.45 -3.44 23.99
C TYR A 46 16.43 -3.67 22.88
N ILE A 47 16.90 -3.65 21.64
CA ILE A 47 16.06 -3.69 20.44
C ILE A 47 16.01 -5.09 19.82
N THR A 48 15.04 -5.30 18.93
CA THR A 48 14.94 -6.50 18.09
C THR A 48 14.76 -6.12 16.63
N SER A 49 14.72 -7.11 15.74
CA SER A 49 14.37 -6.91 14.31
C SER A 49 13.08 -6.10 14.07
N LYS A 50 12.15 -6.08 15.02
CA LYS A 50 10.90 -5.29 14.93
C LYS A 50 11.12 -3.77 15.03
N ASN A 51 12.26 -3.37 15.58
CA ASN A 51 12.61 -1.98 15.82
C ASN A 51 13.33 -1.33 14.64
N ILE A 52 13.68 -2.09 13.59
CA ILE A 52 14.37 -1.57 12.41
C ILE A 52 13.45 -1.60 11.20
N LYS A 53 13.30 -0.44 10.54
CA LYS A 53 12.47 -0.29 9.35
C LYS A 53 12.83 0.95 8.56
N GLY A 54 12.86 0.84 7.23
CA GLY A 54 12.98 2.00 6.33
C GLY A 54 14.22 2.87 6.58
N GLY A 55 15.36 2.26 6.92
CA GLY A 55 16.60 2.97 7.19
C GLY A 55 16.75 3.53 8.62
N HIS A 56 15.79 3.29 9.51
CA HIS A 56 15.76 3.87 10.85
C HIS A 56 15.58 2.84 11.96
N ILE A 57 16.09 3.20 13.14
CA ILE A 57 15.92 2.46 14.39
C ILE A 57 14.84 3.17 15.22
N SER A 58 13.84 2.43 15.69
CA SER A 58 12.82 2.90 16.62
C SER A 58 13.11 2.35 18.01
N PHE A 59 13.26 3.24 18.99
CA PHE A 59 13.40 2.91 20.40
C PHE A 59 12.05 2.86 21.13
N ASP A 60 10.94 2.89 20.38
CA ASP A 60 9.62 2.79 20.98
C ASP A 60 9.37 1.37 21.50
N LYS A 61 8.80 1.28 22.71
CA LYS A 61 8.42 0.01 23.36
C LYS A 61 9.59 -0.98 23.49
N THR A 62 10.81 -0.47 23.66
CA THR A 62 11.98 -1.30 23.95
C THR A 62 12.01 -1.71 25.41
N LYS A 63 12.69 -2.84 25.68
CA LYS A 63 13.13 -3.16 27.03
C LYS A 63 14.47 -2.46 27.30
N PHE A 64 14.86 -2.37 28.56
CA PHE A 64 16.12 -1.75 28.95
C PHE A 64 17.01 -2.76 29.67
N ILE A 65 18.32 -2.60 29.47
CA ILE A 65 19.39 -3.40 30.11
C ILE A 65 20.31 -2.47 30.91
N SER A 66 21.05 -3.02 31.86
CA SER A 66 22.02 -2.23 32.62
C SER A 66 23.22 -1.80 31.76
N ARG A 67 23.95 -0.79 32.25
CA ARG A 67 25.20 -0.35 31.61
C ARG A 67 26.25 -1.46 31.62
N GLU A 68 26.30 -2.26 32.69
CA GLU A 68 27.19 -3.40 32.84
C GLU A 68 26.90 -4.49 31.79
N ASP A 69 25.63 -4.86 31.64
CA ASP A 69 25.19 -5.83 30.63
C ASP A 69 25.54 -5.32 29.22
N TYR A 70 25.29 -4.03 28.94
CA TYR A 70 25.65 -3.41 27.67
C TYR A 70 27.15 -3.52 27.38
N ILE A 71 28.01 -3.14 28.33
CA ILE A 71 29.47 -3.19 28.18
C ILE A 71 29.95 -4.62 27.96
N GLU A 72 29.37 -5.60 28.65
CA GLU A 72 29.72 -7.01 28.47
C GLU A 72 29.31 -7.52 27.07
N LEU A 73 28.08 -7.22 26.66
CA LEU A 73 27.52 -7.63 25.37
C LEU A 73 28.27 -7.00 24.18
N SER A 74 28.62 -5.71 24.28
CA SER A 74 29.26 -4.97 23.20
C SER A 74 30.79 -5.16 23.15
N ARG A 75 31.40 -5.79 24.16
CA ARG A 75 32.86 -5.87 24.33
C ARG A 75 33.62 -6.32 23.09
N ASN A 76 33.14 -7.40 22.44
CA ASN A 76 33.75 -7.98 21.24
C ASN A 76 32.91 -7.77 19.98
N ARG A 77 31.76 -7.12 20.11
CA ARG A 77 30.78 -6.88 19.05
C ARG A 77 30.21 -5.47 19.18
N PRO A 78 31.06 -4.43 19.11
CA PRO A 78 30.61 -3.07 19.28
C PRO A 78 29.77 -2.64 18.09
N ILE A 79 28.65 -1.97 18.38
CA ILE A 79 27.85 -1.26 17.39
C ILE A 79 28.37 0.17 17.33
N LEU A 80 28.75 0.61 16.14
CA LEU A 80 29.32 1.93 15.86
C LEU A 80 28.37 2.73 14.95
N ALA A 81 28.52 4.05 14.94
CA ALA A 81 27.84 4.89 13.97
C ALA A 81 28.30 4.54 12.56
N GLY A 82 27.35 4.53 11.61
CA GLY A 82 27.56 4.08 10.23
C GLY A 82 27.33 2.58 10.02
N ASP A 83 27.25 1.77 11.07
CA ASP A 83 26.94 0.34 10.92
C ASP A 83 25.53 0.13 10.35
N PHE A 84 25.40 -0.89 9.52
CA PHE A 84 24.11 -1.33 8.99
C PHE A 84 23.58 -2.50 9.81
N LEU A 85 22.35 -2.38 10.28
CA LEU A 85 21.60 -3.44 10.93
C LEU A 85 20.60 -4.04 9.96
N ILE A 86 20.68 -5.35 9.75
CA ILE A 86 19.80 -6.10 8.85
C ILE A 86 18.93 -7.04 9.67
N SER A 87 17.62 -7.02 9.41
CA SER A 87 16.66 -7.85 10.12
C SER A 87 16.68 -9.30 9.61
N MET A 88 16.95 -10.24 10.52
CA MET A 88 17.16 -11.64 10.15
C MET A 88 15.96 -12.55 10.46
N ILE A 89 15.14 -12.19 11.45
CA ILE A 89 14.04 -13.02 11.96
C ILE A 89 12.81 -12.13 12.17
N GLY A 90 11.64 -12.57 11.72
CA GLY A 90 10.40 -11.79 11.83
C GLY A 90 10.19 -10.89 10.60
N THR A 91 10.36 -9.57 10.74
CA THR A 91 10.54 -8.69 9.58
C THR A 91 11.88 -9.05 8.95
N ILE A 92 11.89 -9.47 7.69
CA ILE A 92 13.09 -10.02 7.03
C ILE A 92 13.58 -9.06 5.95
N GLY A 93 14.87 -8.76 5.95
CA GLY A 93 15.51 -7.92 4.94
C GLY A 93 15.28 -6.42 5.11
N GLU A 94 14.75 -5.98 6.25
CA GLU A 94 14.73 -4.56 6.61
C GLU A 94 16.14 -4.13 7.01
N VAL A 95 16.48 -2.88 6.70
CA VAL A 95 17.80 -2.31 6.98
C VAL A 95 17.67 -0.99 7.73
N ALA A 96 18.57 -0.75 8.68
CA ALA A 96 18.73 0.52 9.37
C ALA A 96 20.20 0.92 9.43
N VAL A 97 20.48 2.22 9.37
CA VAL A 97 21.82 2.77 9.57
C VAL A 97 21.90 3.34 10.98
N VAL A 98 22.92 2.94 11.73
CA VAL A 98 23.16 3.44 13.09
C VAL A 98 23.67 4.88 13.02
N LYS A 99 22.97 5.81 13.66
CA LYS A 99 23.42 7.20 13.76
C LYS A 99 24.21 7.41 15.05
N GLU A 100 25.05 8.44 15.06
CA GLU A 100 25.77 8.88 16.26
C GLU A 100 24.80 9.18 17.43
N SER A 101 23.64 9.78 17.12
CA SER A 101 22.58 10.09 18.09
C SER A 101 21.90 8.86 18.70
N ASP A 102 22.03 7.71 18.03
CA ASP A 102 21.33 6.48 18.40
C ASP A 102 22.20 5.58 19.27
N LEU A 103 23.48 5.93 19.49
CA LEU A 103 24.44 5.11 20.22
C LEU A 103 24.03 4.86 21.68
N ALA A 104 24.63 3.80 22.24
CA ALA A 104 24.30 3.20 23.53
C ALA A 104 22.95 2.43 23.52
N PHE A 105 22.87 1.43 22.63
CA PHE A 105 21.85 0.37 22.64
C PHE A 105 22.48 -0.97 22.24
N TYR A 106 21.77 -2.07 22.52
CA TYR A 106 22.12 -3.39 21.98
C TYR A 106 20.85 -4.13 21.56
N GLY A 107 20.96 -5.39 21.12
CA GLY A 107 19.76 -6.12 20.73
C GLY A 107 19.99 -7.56 20.36
N GLN A 108 19.04 -8.10 19.59
CA GLN A 108 19.09 -9.44 19.02
C GLN A 108 18.33 -9.56 17.70
N ASN A 109 18.47 -10.71 17.03
CA ASN A 109 17.79 -11.08 15.78
C ASN A 109 18.16 -10.21 14.58
N MET A 110 19.39 -9.68 14.59
CA MET A 110 19.90 -8.81 13.54
C MET A 110 21.28 -9.28 13.09
N TYR A 111 21.64 -8.94 11.86
CA TYR A 111 22.97 -9.09 11.32
C TYR A 111 23.57 -7.71 11.12
N LEU A 112 24.78 -7.49 11.64
CA LEU A 112 25.50 -6.25 11.49
C LEU A 112 26.52 -6.39 10.37
N ILE A 113 26.59 -5.37 9.52
CA ILE A 113 27.69 -5.18 8.57
C ILE A 113 28.26 -3.78 8.72
N ARG A 114 29.59 -3.68 8.66
CA ARG A 114 30.33 -2.42 8.63
C ARG A 114 31.04 -2.34 7.30
N LEU A 115 30.61 -1.41 6.46
CA LEU A 115 31.15 -1.26 5.11
C LEU A 115 32.58 -0.72 5.13
N ASP A 116 33.37 -1.12 4.13
CA ASP A 116 34.63 -0.45 3.80
C ASP A 116 34.33 0.77 2.92
N GLU A 117 34.25 1.94 3.55
CA GLU A 117 33.95 3.20 2.85
C GLU A 117 35.06 3.65 1.88
N THR A 118 36.21 2.98 1.86
CA THR A 118 37.24 3.22 0.83
C THR A 118 36.88 2.58 -0.52
N VAL A 119 35.94 1.64 -0.54
CA VAL A 119 35.50 0.91 -1.73
C VAL A 119 34.04 1.18 -2.07
N ILE A 120 33.17 1.27 -1.05
CA ILE A 120 31.73 1.42 -1.25
C ILE A 120 31.15 2.52 -0.38
N MET A 121 30.41 3.44 -1.00
CA MET A 121 29.68 4.47 -0.26
C MET A 121 28.49 3.87 0.46
N SER A 122 28.36 4.17 1.76
CA SER A 122 27.22 3.74 2.59
C SER A 122 25.86 4.08 1.97
N ARG A 123 25.72 5.28 1.40
CA ARG A 123 24.46 5.70 0.76
C ARG A 123 24.16 4.94 -0.54
N TYR A 124 25.20 4.59 -1.30
CA TYR A 124 25.08 3.77 -2.51
C TYR A 124 24.63 2.35 -2.15
N PHE A 125 25.28 1.74 -1.15
CA PHE A 125 24.88 0.45 -0.61
C PHE A 125 23.43 0.46 -0.11
N TRP A 126 23.02 1.50 0.61
CA TRP A 126 21.64 1.64 1.11
C TRP A 126 20.61 1.61 -0.04
N HIS A 127 20.84 2.38 -1.11
CA HIS A 127 19.97 2.39 -2.29
C HIS A 127 19.88 1.01 -2.98
N PHE A 128 21.00 0.30 -3.07
CA PHE A 128 21.05 -1.07 -3.58
C PHE A 128 20.26 -2.04 -2.69
N PHE A 129 20.53 -2.02 -1.39
CA PHE A 129 20.00 -2.98 -0.43
C PHE A 129 18.51 -2.79 -0.15
N ASP A 130 18.02 -1.55 -0.09
CA ASP A 130 16.60 -1.26 0.16
C ASP A 130 15.70 -1.43 -1.09
N SER A 131 16.30 -1.79 -2.24
CA SER A 131 15.55 -2.00 -3.48
C SER A 131 14.50 -3.13 -3.36
N PRO A 132 13.33 -3.02 -4.02
CA PRO A 132 12.32 -4.07 -4.17
C PRO A 132 12.89 -5.37 -4.73
N ARG A 133 13.91 -5.28 -5.59
CA ARG A 133 14.65 -6.45 -6.08
C ARG A 133 15.30 -7.20 -4.92
N MET A 134 15.99 -6.51 -4.01
CA MET A 134 16.61 -7.13 -2.84
C MET A 134 15.58 -7.62 -1.83
N LYS A 135 14.52 -6.85 -1.59
CA LYS A 135 13.39 -7.30 -0.75
C LYS A 135 12.79 -8.61 -1.28
N SER A 136 12.56 -8.69 -2.59
CA SER A 136 12.04 -9.91 -3.25
C SER A 136 13.04 -11.06 -3.17
N HIS A 137 14.34 -10.78 -3.38
CA HIS A 137 15.41 -11.77 -3.23
C HIS A 137 15.40 -12.37 -1.82
N PHE A 138 15.37 -11.55 -0.76
CA PHE A 138 15.33 -12.03 0.61
C PHE A 138 14.07 -12.84 0.93
N GLN A 139 12.91 -12.46 0.39
CA GLN A 139 11.69 -13.26 0.53
C GLN A 139 11.79 -14.62 -0.17
N ALA A 140 12.53 -14.72 -1.27
CA ALA A 140 12.74 -15.97 -2.00
C ALA A 140 13.77 -16.90 -1.33
N VAL A 141 14.81 -16.35 -0.70
CA VAL A 141 15.90 -17.15 -0.08
C VAL A 141 15.72 -17.42 1.42
N LYS A 142 14.72 -16.80 2.08
CA LYS A 142 14.40 -17.11 3.48
C LYS A 142 13.99 -18.57 3.64
N ASN A 143 14.20 -19.12 4.82
CA ASN A 143 13.75 -20.48 5.09
C ASN A 143 12.21 -20.58 5.26
N ASN A 144 11.66 -21.79 5.12
CA ASN A 144 10.21 -22.06 5.20
C ASN A 144 9.70 -22.32 6.63
N SER A 145 10.36 -21.80 7.69
CA SER A 145 9.80 -21.90 9.05
C SER A 145 8.61 -20.96 9.23
N GLY A 146 7.76 -21.21 10.24
CA GLY A 146 6.54 -20.40 10.49
C GLY A 146 6.79 -18.90 10.67
N GLN A 147 7.96 -18.49 11.19
CA GLN A 147 8.37 -17.08 11.25
C GLN A 147 9.29 -16.64 10.10
N GLY A 148 9.96 -17.59 9.43
CA GLY A 148 11.04 -17.32 8.49
C GLY A 148 12.28 -16.71 9.15
N TYR A 149 13.45 -17.01 8.58
CA TYR A 149 14.71 -16.34 8.88
C TYR A 149 15.66 -16.36 7.67
N LEU A 150 16.56 -15.37 7.61
CA LEU A 150 17.68 -15.31 6.67
C LEU A 150 18.94 -15.89 7.30
N LYS A 151 19.74 -16.61 6.52
CA LYS A 151 21.10 -16.99 6.95
C LYS A 151 22.06 -15.86 6.58
N ALA A 152 23.06 -15.58 7.41
CA ALA A 152 24.09 -14.58 7.10
C ALA A 152 24.76 -14.84 5.76
N ASN A 153 24.98 -16.12 5.41
CA ASN A 153 25.52 -16.49 4.11
C ASN A 153 24.64 -16.04 2.91
N ASN A 154 23.34 -15.81 3.10
CA ASN A 154 22.50 -15.22 2.05
C ASN A 154 22.78 -13.72 1.85
N ILE A 155 23.26 -13.02 2.87
CA ILE A 155 23.66 -11.62 2.83
C ILE A 155 25.12 -11.51 2.36
N ASP A 156 26.01 -12.32 2.91
CA ASP A 156 27.44 -12.34 2.59
C ASP A 156 27.72 -12.52 1.10
N LYS A 157 26.90 -13.36 0.44
CA LYS A 157 27.03 -13.71 -0.97
C LYS A 157 26.26 -12.79 -1.92
N LEU A 158 25.71 -11.68 -1.43
CA LEU A 158 25.09 -10.69 -2.31
C LEU A 158 26.16 -10.09 -3.20
N GLU A 159 25.91 -10.09 -4.50
CA GLU A 159 26.76 -9.45 -5.47
C GLU A 159 26.36 -7.99 -5.61
N ILE A 160 27.30 -7.09 -5.39
CA ILE A 160 27.11 -5.65 -5.46
C ILE A 160 27.98 -5.11 -6.60
N PRO A 161 27.41 -4.31 -7.52
CA PRO A 161 28.17 -3.76 -8.63
C PRO A 161 29.05 -2.62 -8.14
N ILE A 162 30.35 -2.71 -8.47
CA ILE A 162 31.34 -1.69 -8.16
C ILE A 162 31.82 -1.09 -9.49
N PRO A 163 31.49 0.18 -9.78
CA PRO A 163 31.93 0.84 -11.00
C PRO A 163 33.42 1.18 -10.92
N CYS A 164 34.16 1.09 -12.02
CA CYS A 164 35.60 1.38 -12.08
C CYS A 164 36.39 0.71 -10.94
N PRO A 165 36.30 -0.63 -10.77
CA PRO A 165 36.83 -1.34 -9.60
C PRO A 165 38.35 -1.17 -9.42
N ASN A 166 39.06 -0.90 -10.51
CA ASN A 166 40.51 -0.68 -10.55
C ASN A 166 40.92 0.77 -10.19
N ASN A 167 39.97 1.67 -9.97
CA ASN A 167 40.21 3.06 -9.58
C ASN A 167 39.22 3.51 -8.49
N PRO A 168 39.59 3.36 -7.20
CA PRO A 168 38.71 3.67 -6.08
C PRO A 168 38.19 5.11 -6.06
N GLU A 169 39.03 6.10 -6.38
CA GLU A 169 38.63 7.51 -6.41
C GLU A 169 37.54 7.75 -7.47
N LYS A 170 37.75 7.21 -8.68
CA LYS A 170 36.76 7.30 -9.76
C LYS A 170 35.49 6.50 -9.42
N SER A 171 35.64 5.34 -8.79
CA SER A 171 34.51 4.50 -8.35
C SER A 171 33.61 5.27 -7.39
N LEU A 172 34.18 5.85 -6.33
CA LEU A 172 33.44 6.62 -5.33
C LEU A 172 32.81 7.88 -5.96
N ALA A 173 33.48 8.55 -6.91
CA ALA A 173 32.89 9.68 -7.62
C ALA A 173 31.64 9.28 -8.45
N ILE A 174 31.68 8.13 -9.12
CA ILE A 174 30.52 7.61 -9.87
C ILE A 174 29.40 7.19 -8.91
N GLN A 175 29.74 6.49 -7.82
CA GLN A 175 28.77 6.12 -6.79
C GLN A 175 28.10 7.38 -6.20
N ALA A 176 28.86 8.44 -5.95
CA ALA A 176 28.34 9.71 -5.44
C ALA A 176 27.37 10.36 -6.42
N GLU A 177 27.66 10.33 -7.72
CA GLU A 177 26.76 10.87 -8.74
C GLU A 177 25.47 10.05 -8.86
N ILE A 178 25.56 8.71 -8.79
CA ILE A 178 24.38 7.84 -8.73
C ILE A 178 23.55 8.19 -7.48
N VAL A 179 24.18 8.28 -6.31
CA VAL A 179 23.52 8.66 -5.05
C VAL A 179 22.83 10.01 -5.18
N ARG A 180 23.49 11.02 -5.76
CA ARG A 180 22.92 12.36 -5.97
C ARG A 180 21.62 12.31 -6.78
N ILE A 181 21.61 11.52 -7.86
CA ILE A 181 20.44 11.35 -8.71
C ILE A 181 19.32 10.61 -7.96
N LEU A 182 19.65 9.52 -7.27
CA LEU A 182 18.69 8.71 -6.52
C LEU A 182 18.08 9.47 -5.35
N ASP A 183 18.88 10.21 -4.59
CA ASP A 183 18.39 11.06 -3.50
C ASP A 183 17.51 12.20 -4.05
N ALA A 184 17.87 12.82 -5.18
CA ALA A 184 17.04 13.84 -5.82
C ALA A 184 15.68 13.28 -6.29
N PHE A 185 15.66 12.09 -6.91
CA PHE A 185 14.41 11.44 -7.28
C PHE A 185 13.58 11.01 -6.07
N THR A 186 14.23 10.51 -5.02
CA THR A 186 13.56 10.13 -3.76
C THR A 186 12.87 11.34 -3.13
N ALA A 187 13.58 12.47 -3.03
CA ALA A 187 13.04 13.72 -2.50
C ALA A 187 11.86 14.23 -3.33
N MET A 188 12.01 14.32 -4.66
CA MET A 188 10.96 14.78 -5.56
C MET A 188 9.73 13.87 -5.54
N THR A 189 9.93 12.55 -5.46
CA THR A 189 8.84 11.58 -5.37
C THR A 189 8.10 11.71 -4.03
N ALA A 190 8.83 11.89 -2.93
CA ALA A 190 8.24 12.09 -1.61
C ALA A 190 7.43 13.38 -1.52
N GLU A 191 7.99 14.50 -2.00
CA GLU A 191 7.33 15.81 -2.06
C GLU A 191 6.05 15.74 -2.90
N LEU A 192 6.14 15.27 -4.14
CA LEU A 192 4.99 15.19 -5.04
C LEU A 192 3.92 14.22 -4.52
N THR A 193 4.32 13.09 -3.92
CA THR A 193 3.38 12.15 -3.30
C THR A 193 2.66 12.79 -2.10
N ALA A 194 3.36 13.59 -1.29
CA ALA A 194 2.76 14.31 -0.18
C ALA A 194 1.77 15.37 -0.68
N GLU A 195 2.14 16.15 -1.69
CA GLU A 195 1.27 17.16 -2.32
C GLU A 195 0.01 16.52 -2.92
N LEU A 196 0.16 15.46 -3.74
CA LEU A 196 -0.97 14.76 -4.36
C LEU A 196 -1.87 14.11 -3.31
N THR A 197 -1.32 13.59 -2.21
CA THR A 197 -2.10 13.03 -1.10
C THR A 197 -2.87 14.13 -0.36
N ALA A 198 -2.25 15.29 -0.13
CA ALA A 198 -2.92 16.44 0.45
C ALA A 198 -4.07 16.95 -0.44
N GLU A 199 -3.81 17.08 -1.75
CA GLU A 199 -4.83 17.46 -2.75
C GLU A 199 -5.98 16.44 -2.79
N LEU A 200 -5.67 15.14 -2.83
CA LEU A 200 -6.67 14.07 -2.78
C LEU A 200 -7.57 14.19 -1.54
N ASN A 201 -6.98 14.46 -0.37
CA ASN A 201 -7.74 14.64 0.86
C ASN A 201 -8.61 15.90 0.83
N MET A 202 -8.10 17.02 0.29
CA MET A 202 -8.89 18.24 0.09
C MET A 202 -10.06 18.00 -0.88
N ARG A 203 -9.83 17.28 -1.98
CA ARG A 203 -10.88 16.92 -2.95
C ARG A 203 -11.93 16.00 -2.37
N LYS A 204 -11.56 15.04 -1.52
CA LYS A 204 -12.52 14.19 -0.80
C LYS A 204 -13.40 15.00 0.15
N LYS A 205 -12.82 15.96 0.89
CA LYS A 205 -13.57 16.89 1.75
C LYS A 205 -14.53 17.76 0.92
N GLN A 206 -14.02 18.32 -0.17
CA GLN A 206 -14.81 19.12 -1.11
C GLN A 206 -15.96 18.31 -1.73
N TYR A 207 -15.70 17.06 -2.14
CA TYR A 207 -16.71 16.15 -2.66
C TYR A 207 -17.82 15.91 -1.64
N ASN A 208 -17.47 15.57 -0.39
CA ASN A 208 -18.47 15.34 0.65
C ASN A 208 -19.33 16.59 0.88
N TYR A 209 -18.72 17.77 0.97
CA TYR A 209 -19.44 19.04 1.13
C TYR A 209 -20.43 19.30 -0.01
N TYR A 210 -19.98 19.22 -1.27
CA TYR A 210 -20.85 19.47 -2.42
C TYR A 210 -21.88 18.38 -2.63
N ARG A 211 -21.55 17.11 -2.34
CA ARG A 211 -22.52 16.00 -2.36
C ARG A 211 -23.64 16.29 -1.39
N ASP A 212 -23.31 16.61 -0.14
CA ASP A 212 -24.31 16.87 0.90
C ASP A 212 -25.14 18.11 0.55
N GLN A 213 -24.53 19.16 -0.01
CA GLN A 213 -25.24 20.34 -0.51
C GLN A 213 -26.18 20.03 -1.69
N LEU A 214 -25.74 19.25 -2.68
CA LEU A 214 -26.51 18.92 -3.89
C LEU A 214 -27.68 17.96 -3.58
N LEU A 215 -27.53 17.14 -2.55
CA LEU A 215 -28.51 16.15 -2.11
C LEU A 215 -29.32 16.61 -0.88
N SER A 216 -29.12 17.86 -0.44
CA SER A 216 -29.98 18.53 0.53
C SER A 216 -31.06 19.30 -0.21
N PHE A 217 -32.29 19.21 0.30
CA PHE A 217 -33.47 19.83 -0.30
C PHE A 217 -34.25 20.55 0.79
N GLU A 218 -34.70 21.78 0.53
CA GLU A 218 -35.54 22.51 1.48
C GLU A 218 -36.97 21.95 1.49
N GLU A 219 -37.72 22.27 2.54
CA GLU A 219 -39.10 21.82 2.68
C GLU A 219 -39.97 22.42 1.57
N GLY A 220 -40.59 21.55 0.75
CA GLY A 220 -41.40 21.95 -0.40
C GLY A 220 -40.67 21.97 -1.75
N ASP A 221 -39.34 21.80 -1.79
CA ASP A 221 -38.56 21.82 -3.04
C ASP A 221 -38.73 20.57 -3.91
N VAL A 222 -39.04 19.44 -3.28
CA VAL A 222 -39.06 18.12 -3.91
C VAL A 222 -40.14 17.22 -3.32
N GLU A 223 -40.66 16.32 -4.15
CA GLU A 223 -41.57 15.28 -3.71
C GLU A 223 -40.79 14.12 -3.08
N TRP A 224 -41.17 13.72 -1.87
CA TRP A 224 -40.61 12.57 -1.18
C TRP A 224 -41.44 11.32 -1.49
N LYS A 225 -40.78 10.27 -1.96
CA LYS A 225 -41.45 9.02 -2.37
C LYS A 225 -40.84 7.82 -1.66
N ALA A 226 -41.70 6.94 -1.15
CA ALA A 226 -41.30 5.64 -0.64
C ALA A 226 -40.64 4.80 -1.75
N LEU A 227 -39.46 4.23 -1.47
CA LEU A 227 -38.68 3.45 -2.43
C LEU A 227 -39.49 2.35 -3.11
N GLY A 228 -40.33 1.63 -2.36
CA GLY A 228 -41.15 0.55 -2.89
C GLY A 228 -42.20 0.97 -3.94
N LYS A 229 -42.48 2.28 -4.06
CA LYS A 229 -43.38 2.83 -5.10
C LYS A 229 -42.65 3.23 -6.38
N ILE A 230 -41.35 3.44 -6.34
CA ILE A 230 -40.56 4.00 -7.45
C ILE A 230 -39.41 3.08 -7.90
N ALA A 231 -39.11 2.04 -7.13
CA ALA A 231 -38.03 1.10 -7.43
C ALA A 231 -38.44 -0.35 -7.12
N GLU A 232 -37.99 -1.26 -7.99
CA GLU A 232 -38.01 -2.70 -7.76
C GLU A 232 -36.93 -3.07 -6.75
N ILE A 233 -37.36 -3.70 -5.64
CA ILE A 233 -36.47 -4.25 -4.61
C ILE A 233 -36.58 -5.77 -4.61
N LYS A 234 -35.50 -6.47 -4.95
CA LYS A 234 -35.45 -7.95 -4.97
C LYS A 234 -34.08 -8.45 -4.55
N THR A 235 -34.04 -9.65 -4.00
CA THR A 235 -32.78 -10.41 -3.84
C THR A 235 -32.57 -11.33 -5.03
N GLY A 236 -31.33 -11.79 -5.21
CA GLY A 236 -31.01 -12.81 -6.19
C GLY A 236 -30.96 -14.21 -5.59
N GLN A 237 -30.14 -15.06 -6.18
CA GLN A 237 -30.04 -16.47 -5.84
C GLN A 237 -28.58 -16.93 -5.80
N LYS A 238 -28.30 -18.01 -5.07
CA LYS A 238 -26.94 -18.56 -5.04
C LYS A 238 -26.59 -19.12 -6.42
N PRO A 239 -25.43 -18.80 -7.00
CA PRO A 239 -24.99 -19.41 -8.25
C PRO A 239 -24.69 -20.91 -8.06
N SER A 240 -24.79 -21.68 -9.14
CA SER A 240 -24.41 -23.10 -9.16
C SER A 240 -22.90 -23.29 -8.96
N GLU A 241 -22.10 -22.34 -9.44
CA GLU A 241 -20.65 -22.34 -9.38
C GLU A 241 -20.14 -20.91 -9.10
N ILE A 242 -19.09 -20.82 -8.28
CA ILE A 242 -18.40 -19.57 -7.95
C ILE A 242 -16.93 -19.76 -8.36
N LEU A 243 -16.43 -18.86 -9.19
CA LEU A 243 -15.06 -18.89 -9.68
C LEU A 243 -14.21 -17.90 -8.88
N ASP A 244 -13.01 -18.31 -8.51
CA ASP A 244 -12.03 -17.45 -7.81
C ASP A 244 -11.20 -16.62 -8.80
N THR A 245 -11.07 -17.08 -10.04
CA THR A 245 -10.41 -16.35 -11.13
C THR A 245 -11.41 -15.48 -11.90
N GLU A 246 -10.92 -14.36 -12.44
CA GLU A 246 -11.74 -13.42 -13.20
C GLU A 246 -12.47 -14.12 -14.35
N ALA A 247 -13.80 -13.97 -14.33
CA ALA A 247 -14.71 -14.45 -15.37
C ALA A 247 -15.60 -13.30 -15.84
N GLU A 248 -16.58 -13.61 -16.68
CA GLU A 248 -17.36 -12.59 -17.40
C GLU A 248 -18.21 -11.69 -16.48
N PHE A 249 -18.75 -12.23 -15.37
CA PHE A 249 -19.65 -11.48 -14.48
C PHE A 249 -19.21 -11.54 -13.02
N ASP A 250 -19.34 -10.41 -12.34
CA ASP A 250 -19.10 -10.32 -10.90
C ASP A 250 -20.21 -11.01 -10.11
N TYR A 251 -19.85 -11.77 -9.07
CA TYR A 251 -20.81 -12.27 -8.09
C TYR A 251 -20.91 -11.31 -6.90
N ILE A 252 -22.07 -10.71 -6.70
CA ILE A 252 -22.34 -9.77 -5.60
C ILE A 252 -23.31 -10.40 -4.62
N ASN A 253 -22.81 -10.94 -3.51
CA ASN A 253 -23.65 -11.60 -2.50
C ASN A 253 -23.94 -10.74 -1.28
N ALA A 254 -22.91 -10.24 -0.62
CA ALA A 254 -23.06 -9.43 0.59
C ALA A 254 -23.03 -7.92 0.29
N GLY A 255 -23.09 -7.52 -0.98
CA GLY A 255 -23.19 -6.14 -1.46
C GLY A 255 -21.99 -5.22 -1.19
N THR A 256 -21.06 -5.57 -0.30
CA THR A 256 -19.90 -4.74 0.10
C THR A 256 -18.71 -4.83 -0.85
N THR A 257 -18.40 -6.05 -1.29
CA THR A 257 -17.32 -6.34 -2.22
C THR A 257 -17.74 -7.49 -3.14
N ARG A 258 -17.00 -7.65 -4.24
CA ARG A 258 -17.11 -8.82 -5.09
C ARG A 258 -16.88 -10.09 -4.25
N SER A 259 -17.79 -11.05 -4.39
CA SER A 259 -17.80 -12.32 -3.66
C SER A 259 -17.27 -13.49 -4.51
N GLY A 260 -16.76 -13.20 -5.70
CA GLY A 260 -16.27 -14.15 -6.71
C GLY A 260 -16.73 -13.75 -8.11
N TYR A 261 -16.62 -14.67 -9.05
CA TYR A 261 -17.10 -14.50 -10.43
C TYR A 261 -18.05 -15.62 -10.85
N CYS A 262 -18.85 -15.34 -11.88
CA CYS A 262 -19.76 -16.28 -12.52
C CYS A 262 -19.63 -16.19 -14.04
N ALA A 263 -19.86 -17.32 -14.73
CA ALA A 263 -19.90 -17.37 -16.19
C ALA A 263 -21.19 -16.76 -16.78
N LEU A 264 -22.25 -16.67 -15.97
CA LEU A 264 -23.54 -16.10 -16.38
C LEU A 264 -23.91 -14.94 -15.47
N SER A 265 -24.85 -14.11 -15.92
CA SER A 265 -25.50 -13.07 -15.11
C SER A 265 -26.97 -13.43 -14.86
N ASN A 266 -27.51 -12.91 -13.75
CA ASN A 266 -28.95 -13.00 -13.45
C ASN A 266 -29.57 -11.61 -13.18
N CYS A 267 -28.76 -10.55 -13.25
CA CYS A 267 -29.16 -9.18 -13.02
C CYS A 267 -28.46 -8.28 -14.04
N GLU A 268 -29.23 -7.36 -14.63
CA GLU A 268 -28.70 -6.32 -15.49
C GLU A 268 -27.86 -5.31 -14.70
N GLY A 269 -27.01 -4.56 -15.41
CA GLY A 269 -26.31 -3.40 -14.85
C GLY A 269 -27.25 -2.23 -14.59
N ASP A 270 -26.67 -1.03 -14.42
CA ASP A 270 -27.38 0.17 -13.99
C ASP A 270 -28.25 -0.08 -12.75
N THR A 271 -27.67 -0.79 -11.76
CA THR A 271 -28.41 -1.31 -10.61
C THR A 271 -27.73 -0.93 -9.31
N VAL A 272 -28.50 -0.36 -8.37
CA VAL A 272 -28.05 -0.07 -7.01
C VAL A 272 -28.13 -1.36 -6.19
N THR A 273 -27.12 -1.62 -5.37
CA THR A 273 -27.05 -2.81 -4.52
C THR A 273 -26.84 -2.44 -3.06
N THR A 274 -27.56 -3.09 -2.14
CA THR A 274 -27.31 -2.97 -0.70
C THR A 274 -27.37 -4.34 -0.04
N PRO A 275 -26.59 -4.61 1.02
CA PRO A 275 -26.64 -5.89 1.70
C PRO A 275 -27.99 -6.08 2.41
N SER A 276 -28.58 -7.28 2.30
CA SER A 276 -29.81 -7.62 3.02
C SER A 276 -29.53 -8.17 4.41
N ARG A 277 -28.39 -8.86 4.59
CA ARG A 277 -27.91 -9.41 5.86
C ARG A 277 -26.39 -9.44 5.89
N GLY A 278 -25.80 -9.38 7.09
CA GLY A 278 -24.37 -9.60 7.30
C GLY A 278 -23.77 -8.79 8.45
N GLN A 279 -22.68 -9.30 9.02
CA GLN A 279 -21.95 -8.62 10.09
C GLN A 279 -21.02 -7.57 9.45
N GLY A 280 -21.33 -6.28 9.65
CA GLY A 280 -20.53 -5.16 9.15
C GLY A 280 -20.84 -4.67 7.74
N GLY A 281 -21.69 -5.37 6.96
CA GLY A 281 -22.06 -4.94 5.60
C GLY A 281 -23.29 -4.03 5.51
N ILE A 282 -24.23 -4.13 6.46
CA ILE A 282 -25.45 -3.31 6.45
C ILE A 282 -25.09 -1.82 6.41
N GLY A 283 -25.75 -1.06 5.54
CA GLY A 283 -25.47 0.36 5.29
C GLY A 283 -24.56 0.62 4.10
N PHE A 284 -23.88 -0.39 3.56
CA PHE A 284 -23.14 -0.24 2.32
C PHE A 284 -24.08 -0.08 1.12
N VAL A 285 -23.72 0.82 0.20
CA VAL A 285 -24.44 1.02 -1.07
C VAL A 285 -23.44 0.90 -2.21
N GLY A 286 -23.67 -0.09 -3.06
CA GLY A 286 -22.90 -0.32 -4.29
C GLY A 286 -23.70 0.05 -5.53
N TYR A 287 -23.01 0.19 -6.66
CA TYR A 287 -23.62 0.42 -7.96
C TYR A 287 -22.95 -0.47 -9.01
N GLN A 288 -23.76 -1.28 -9.67
CA GLN A 288 -23.29 -2.21 -10.69
C GLN A 288 -23.55 -1.61 -12.06
N ASN A 289 -22.49 -1.11 -12.70
CA ASN A 289 -22.58 -0.52 -14.05
C ASN A 289 -22.86 -1.57 -15.13
N LYS A 290 -22.36 -2.79 -14.94
CA LYS A 290 -22.42 -3.91 -15.88
C LYS A 290 -23.36 -5.00 -15.36
N PRO A 291 -23.87 -5.90 -16.23
CA PRO A 291 -24.56 -7.10 -15.78
C PRO A 291 -23.70 -7.89 -14.79
N PHE A 292 -24.36 -8.55 -13.85
CA PHE A 292 -23.70 -9.26 -12.75
C PHE A 292 -24.59 -10.40 -12.22
N TRP A 293 -24.04 -11.24 -11.35
CA TRP A 293 -24.80 -12.22 -10.60
C TRP A 293 -25.16 -11.67 -9.22
N LEU A 294 -26.45 -11.40 -9.00
CA LEU A 294 -27.02 -11.01 -7.72
C LEU A 294 -27.22 -12.25 -6.83
N GLY A 295 -26.61 -12.21 -5.64
CA GLY A 295 -26.77 -13.24 -4.62
C GLY A 295 -27.99 -13.06 -3.71
N PRO A 296 -28.29 -14.06 -2.88
CA PRO A 296 -29.45 -14.04 -1.98
C PRO A 296 -29.30 -13.08 -0.80
N LEU A 297 -28.08 -12.66 -0.45
CA LEU A 297 -27.80 -11.74 0.67
C LEU A 297 -27.68 -10.27 0.24
N CYS A 298 -28.05 -9.95 -1.00
CA CYS A 298 -28.00 -8.60 -1.55
C CYS A 298 -29.35 -8.21 -2.14
N TYR A 299 -29.80 -7.00 -1.85
CA TYR A 299 -30.89 -6.37 -2.57
C TYR A 299 -30.35 -5.65 -3.80
N LYS A 300 -30.97 -5.89 -4.95
CA LYS A 300 -31.02 -4.89 -6.02
C LYS A 300 -32.10 -3.87 -5.72
N ILE A 301 -31.84 -2.61 -6.06
CA ILE A 301 -32.79 -1.52 -6.08
C ILE A 301 -32.64 -0.85 -7.45
N ARG A 302 -33.70 -0.94 -8.27
CA ARG A 302 -33.69 -0.40 -9.63
C ARG A 302 -35.00 0.31 -9.91
N SER A 303 -34.92 1.51 -10.48
CA SER A 303 -36.07 2.32 -10.86
C SER A 303 -37.04 1.53 -11.73
N ILE A 304 -38.34 1.68 -11.44
CA ILE A 304 -39.41 1.12 -12.29
C ILE A 304 -39.73 2.02 -13.48
N ASP A 305 -39.34 3.30 -13.42
CA ASP A 305 -39.48 4.28 -14.50
C ASP A 305 -38.26 5.20 -14.55
N ASN A 306 -37.36 4.94 -15.51
CA ASN A 306 -36.15 5.72 -15.70
C ASN A 306 -36.41 7.17 -16.14
N LYS A 307 -37.64 7.53 -16.56
CA LYS A 307 -38.02 8.92 -16.84
C LYS A 307 -38.34 9.70 -15.56
N ALA A 308 -38.64 9.00 -14.47
CA ALA A 308 -38.96 9.58 -13.17
C ALA A 308 -37.77 9.53 -12.20
N LEU A 309 -36.97 8.46 -12.24
CA LEU A 309 -35.85 8.24 -11.32
C LEU A 309 -34.64 7.62 -12.02
N ILE A 310 -33.49 8.29 -11.92
CA ILE A 310 -32.21 7.79 -12.42
C ILE A 310 -31.56 6.90 -11.35
N ASN A 311 -31.18 5.68 -11.72
CA ASN A 311 -30.57 4.71 -10.81
C ASN A 311 -29.26 5.22 -10.19
N LYS A 312 -28.46 5.95 -10.97
CA LYS A 312 -27.23 6.59 -10.48
C LYS A 312 -27.49 7.71 -9.46
N TYR A 313 -28.55 8.50 -9.65
CA TYR A 313 -28.99 9.48 -8.66
C TYR A 313 -29.44 8.79 -7.36
N LEU A 314 -30.22 7.71 -7.49
CA LEU A 314 -30.64 6.90 -6.35
C LEU A 314 -29.45 6.31 -5.59
N PHE A 315 -28.43 5.83 -6.30
CA PHE A 315 -27.17 5.39 -5.71
C PHE A 315 -26.54 6.49 -4.84
N TYR A 316 -26.39 7.70 -5.36
CA TYR A 316 -25.79 8.80 -4.61
C TYR A 316 -26.59 9.20 -3.37
N ILE A 317 -27.93 9.24 -3.46
CA ILE A 317 -28.82 9.53 -2.31
C ILE A 317 -28.67 8.49 -1.20
N LEU A 318 -28.67 7.20 -1.57
CA LEU A 318 -28.56 6.13 -0.58
C LEU A 318 -27.14 6.04 -0.01
N GLN A 319 -26.13 6.31 -0.83
CA GLN A 319 -24.73 6.34 -0.40
C GLN A 319 -24.45 7.49 0.56
N SER A 320 -24.95 8.70 0.27
CA SER A 320 -24.76 9.89 1.13
C SER A 320 -25.50 9.75 2.46
N ASN A 321 -26.63 9.05 2.46
CA ASN A 321 -27.48 8.85 3.62
C ASN A 321 -27.45 7.40 4.12
N ASN A 322 -26.26 6.79 4.20
CA ASN A 322 -26.12 5.41 4.66
C ASN A 322 -26.69 5.16 6.08
N GLN A 323 -26.80 6.22 6.90
CA GLN A 323 -27.46 6.18 8.20
C GLN A 323 -28.95 5.80 8.11
N LEU A 324 -29.64 6.16 7.02
CA LEU A 324 -31.01 5.72 6.80
C LEU A 324 -31.08 4.19 6.69
N LEU A 325 -30.15 3.57 5.97
CA LEU A 325 -30.06 2.12 5.84
C LEU A 325 -29.61 1.44 7.15
N LEU A 326 -28.67 2.06 7.88
CA LEU A 326 -28.23 1.59 9.19
C LEU A 326 -29.37 1.64 10.22
N GLY A 327 -30.25 2.65 10.16
CA GLY A 327 -31.43 2.76 11.03
C GLY A 327 -32.47 1.65 10.81
N LEU A 328 -32.46 0.99 9.65
CA LEU A 328 -33.33 -0.17 9.37
C LEU A 328 -32.78 -1.49 9.93
N LYS A 329 -31.53 -1.49 10.42
CA LYS A 329 -30.85 -2.68 10.94
C LYS A 329 -31.60 -3.27 12.12
N LYS A 330 -31.87 -4.57 12.08
CA LYS A 330 -32.39 -5.36 13.20
C LYS A 330 -31.29 -6.22 13.80
N GLU A 331 -31.14 -6.22 15.13
CA GLU A 331 -30.01 -6.84 15.85
C GLU A 331 -30.39 -8.05 16.73
N GLY A 332 -31.51 -8.72 16.46
CA GLY A 332 -31.91 -9.95 17.17
C GLY A 332 -31.14 -11.22 16.75
N GLY A 333 -30.01 -11.09 16.04
CA GLY A 333 -29.26 -12.17 15.38
C GLY A 333 -28.24 -11.61 14.38
N VAL A 334 -27.94 -12.32 13.29
CA VAL A 334 -27.14 -11.75 12.18
C VAL A 334 -27.84 -10.48 11.68
N PRO A 335 -27.16 -9.31 11.67
CA PRO A 335 -27.79 -8.06 11.29
C PRO A 335 -28.46 -8.14 9.92
N ALA A 336 -29.69 -7.64 9.84
CA ALA A 336 -30.51 -7.72 8.64
C ALA A 336 -31.33 -6.45 8.43
N VAL A 337 -31.63 -6.16 7.16
CA VAL A 337 -32.61 -5.16 6.72
C VAL A 337 -33.75 -5.91 6.03
N ASN A 338 -34.98 -5.71 6.50
CA ASN A 338 -36.14 -6.31 5.86
C ASN A 338 -36.55 -5.53 4.61
N LYS A 339 -36.93 -6.23 3.55
CA LYS A 339 -37.46 -5.62 2.32
C LYS A 339 -38.63 -4.65 2.60
N SER A 340 -39.53 -5.00 3.52
CA SER A 340 -40.67 -4.16 3.88
C SER A 340 -40.27 -2.82 4.48
N ASP A 341 -39.19 -2.81 5.26
CA ASP A 341 -38.68 -1.59 5.91
C ASP A 341 -37.90 -0.75 4.90
N LEU A 342 -37.08 -1.41 4.07
CA LEU A 342 -36.38 -0.76 2.95
C LEU A 342 -37.34 -0.12 1.95
N ALA A 343 -38.46 -0.78 1.64
CA ALA A 343 -39.48 -0.26 0.74
C ALA A 343 -40.20 1.00 1.27
N LYS A 344 -40.22 1.21 2.59
CA LYS A 344 -40.84 2.39 3.23
C LYS A 344 -39.92 3.59 3.30
N LEU A 345 -38.61 3.42 3.08
CA LEU A 345 -37.65 4.50 3.12
C LEU A 345 -38.03 5.54 2.06
N GLU A 346 -38.13 6.80 2.48
CA GLU A 346 -38.48 7.91 1.59
C GLU A 346 -37.23 8.54 1.01
N VAL A 347 -37.25 8.80 -0.30
CA VAL A 347 -36.17 9.49 -1.01
C VAL A 347 -36.72 10.71 -1.75
N PRO A 348 -35.94 11.80 -1.86
CA PRO A 348 -36.33 12.98 -2.60
C PRO A 348 -36.25 12.71 -4.11
N VAL A 349 -37.32 13.03 -4.83
CA VAL A 349 -37.41 12.83 -6.29
C VAL A 349 -37.59 14.19 -6.97
N PRO A 350 -36.50 14.94 -7.21
CA PRO A 350 -36.56 16.18 -7.99
C PRO A 350 -36.81 15.89 -9.48
N SER A 351 -37.01 16.94 -10.28
CA SER A 351 -37.12 16.82 -11.73
C SER A 351 -35.94 16.06 -12.36
N ILE A 352 -36.21 15.34 -13.45
CA ILE A 352 -35.19 14.52 -14.14
C ILE A 352 -33.94 15.34 -14.52
N LYS A 353 -34.12 16.58 -14.97
CA LYS A 353 -33.01 17.50 -15.31
C LYS A 353 -32.12 17.83 -14.10
N LYS A 354 -32.72 17.97 -12.91
CA LYS A 354 -31.96 18.19 -11.67
C LYS A 354 -31.19 16.93 -11.28
N GLN A 355 -31.80 15.74 -11.42
CA GLN A 355 -31.12 14.46 -11.19
C GLN A 355 -29.91 14.29 -12.13
N GLU A 356 -30.08 14.53 -13.44
CA GLU A 356 -29.00 14.46 -14.44
C GLU A 356 -27.84 15.40 -14.10
N ARG A 357 -28.15 16.64 -13.72
CA ARG A 357 -27.12 17.62 -13.31
C ARG A 357 -26.36 17.16 -12.08
N ILE A 358 -27.05 16.63 -11.07
CA ILE A 358 -26.42 16.12 -9.85
C ILE A 358 -25.51 14.95 -10.19
N VAL A 359 -25.99 13.98 -10.97
CA VAL A 359 -25.20 12.81 -11.39
C VAL A 359 -23.96 13.24 -12.15
N ALA A 360 -24.08 14.14 -13.13
CA ALA A 360 -22.95 14.61 -13.92
C ALA A 360 -21.85 15.28 -13.06
N ILE A 361 -22.24 16.03 -12.03
CA ILE A 361 -21.29 16.65 -11.10
C ILE A 361 -20.61 15.59 -10.23
N LEU A 362 -21.39 14.69 -9.62
CA LEU A 362 -20.87 13.69 -8.69
C LEU A 362 -20.02 12.62 -9.38
N ASP A 363 -20.38 12.19 -10.60
CA ASP A 363 -19.56 11.25 -11.39
C ASP A 363 -18.19 11.86 -11.72
N LYS A 364 -18.15 13.15 -12.05
CA LYS A 364 -16.89 13.85 -12.34
C LYS A 364 -15.98 13.90 -11.12
N PHE A 365 -16.53 14.14 -9.93
CA PHE A 365 -15.75 14.10 -8.68
C PHE A 365 -15.28 12.70 -8.33
N ASP A 366 -16.17 11.70 -8.39
CA ASP A 366 -15.85 10.30 -8.08
C ASP A 366 -14.71 9.79 -8.98
N THR A 367 -14.76 10.10 -10.27
CA THR A 367 -13.69 9.77 -11.22
C THR A 367 -12.34 10.36 -10.80
N LEU A 368 -12.29 11.60 -10.31
CA LEU A 368 -11.03 12.25 -9.91
C LEU A 368 -10.45 11.72 -8.60
N THR A 369 -11.30 11.32 -7.64
CA THR A 369 -10.86 10.99 -6.27
C THR A 369 -10.79 9.49 -5.98
N CYS A 370 -11.52 8.67 -6.73
CA CYS A 370 -11.71 7.25 -6.41
C CYS A 370 -11.20 6.32 -7.50
N SER A 371 -11.04 6.81 -8.74
CA SER A 371 -10.57 5.95 -9.82
C SER A 371 -9.10 5.56 -9.61
N ILE A 372 -8.83 4.27 -9.79
CA ILE A 372 -7.48 3.69 -9.82
C ILE A 372 -6.96 3.59 -11.26
N LYS A 373 -7.84 3.78 -12.24
CA LYS A 373 -7.51 3.80 -13.67
C LYS A 373 -7.27 5.21 -14.17
N GLU A 374 -7.80 6.23 -13.51
CA GLU A 374 -7.70 7.65 -13.86
C GLU A 374 -7.75 8.45 -12.55
N GLY A 375 -7.23 9.69 -12.51
CA GLY A 375 -7.27 10.51 -11.29
C GLY A 375 -6.03 10.38 -10.37
N LEU A 376 -6.12 11.04 -9.21
CA LEU A 376 -4.97 11.27 -8.33
C LEU A 376 -4.33 9.99 -7.75
N PRO A 377 -5.09 8.93 -7.37
CA PRO A 377 -4.48 7.68 -6.90
C PRO A 377 -3.57 7.03 -7.96
N ARG A 378 -3.97 7.05 -9.24
CA ARG A 378 -3.15 6.54 -10.34
C ARG A 378 -1.89 7.38 -10.54
N GLU A 379 -1.99 8.71 -10.44
CA GLU A 379 -0.81 9.56 -10.57
C GLU A 379 0.21 9.25 -9.48
N ILE A 380 -0.23 9.09 -8.22
CA ILE A 380 0.64 8.69 -7.11
C ILE A 380 1.35 7.37 -7.40
N GLU A 381 0.61 6.34 -7.85
CA GLU A 381 1.18 5.04 -8.21
C GLU A 381 2.20 5.15 -9.36
N LEU A 382 1.90 5.95 -10.39
CA LEU A 382 2.80 6.14 -11.53
C LEU A 382 4.11 6.84 -11.13
N ARG A 383 4.08 7.81 -10.20
CA ARG A 383 5.30 8.46 -9.69
C ARG A 383 6.18 7.47 -8.93
N GLN A 384 5.58 6.60 -8.11
CA GLN A 384 6.30 5.54 -7.41
C GLN A 384 6.94 4.55 -8.39
N LYS A 385 6.18 4.06 -9.37
CA LYS A 385 6.70 3.16 -10.42
C LYS A 385 7.82 3.79 -11.25
N GLN A 386 7.70 5.08 -11.55
CA GLN A 386 8.74 5.82 -12.28
C GLN A 386 10.03 5.90 -11.46
N TYR A 387 9.94 6.19 -10.16
CA TYR A 387 11.09 6.16 -9.26
C TYR A 387 11.73 4.77 -9.21
N GLU A 388 10.92 3.72 -9.04
CA GLU A 388 11.42 2.34 -9.00
C GLU A 388 12.15 1.95 -10.28
N TYR A 389 11.60 2.31 -11.45
CA TYR A 389 12.23 2.06 -12.74
C TYR A 389 13.62 2.73 -12.86
N TYR A 390 13.73 4.01 -12.52
CA TYR A 390 15.02 4.72 -12.62
C TYR A 390 16.03 4.25 -11.57
N ARG A 391 15.57 3.93 -10.35
CA ARG A 391 16.41 3.33 -9.34
C ARG A 391 16.98 2.01 -9.82
N ASP A 392 16.12 1.13 -10.33
CA ASP A 392 16.54 -0.18 -10.79
C ASP A 392 17.49 -0.06 -11.98
N LEU A 393 17.25 0.87 -12.92
CA LEU A 393 18.14 1.14 -14.05
C LEU A 393 19.54 1.62 -13.60
N LEU A 394 19.63 2.47 -12.57
CA LEU A 394 20.92 2.96 -12.04
C LEU A 394 21.70 1.90 -11.24
N LEU A 395 21.00 0.88 -10.76
CA LEU A 395 21.56 -0.18 -9.91
C LEU A 395 21.66 -1.53 -10.65
N SER A 396 21.10 -1.63 -11.85
CA SER A 396 21.23 -2.76 -12.76
C SER A 396 22.34 -2.47 -13.77
N PHE A 397 23.52 -3.01 -13.51
CA PHE A 397 24.59 -3.05 -14.50
C PHE A 397 24.50 -4.37 -15.28
N PRO A 398 24.81 -4.39 -16.59
CA PRO A 398 24.89 -5.65 -17.33
C PRO A 398 25.96 -6.55 -16.68
N LYS A 399 25.64 -7.84 -16.51
CA LYS A 399 26.64 -8.82 -16.08
C LYS A 399 27.52 -9.18 -17.28
N SER A 400 28.80 -9.43 -17.05
CA SER A 400 29.79 -9.72 -18.11
C SER A 400 29.39 -10.88 -19.05
N GLU A 401 28.52 -11.79 -18.60
CA GLU A 401 28.01 -12.91 -19.40
C GLU A 401 26.90 -12.51 -20.40
N GLU A 402 26.20 -11.38 -20.20
CA GLU A 402 25.11 -10.92 -21.08
C GLU A 402 25.60 -10.07 -22.25
N VAL A 403 26.87 -9.65 -22.25
CA VAL A 403 27.47 -8.81 -23.30
C VAL A 403 28.08 -9.65 -24.44
N THR A 404 28.07 -10.99 -24.30
CA THR A 404 28.53 -11.95 -25.32
C THR A 404 27.41 -12.84 -25.84
N ALA A 405 26.31 -12.23 -26.31
CA ALA A 405 25.26 -12.91 -27.07
C ALA A 405 24.88 -12.13 -28.33
#